data_AF-A0A2A9FS33-F1
#
_entry.id   AF-A0A2A9FS33-F1
#
_cell.length_a   1.000
_cell.length_b   1.000
_cell.length_c   1.000
_cell.angle_alpha   90.00
_cell.angle_beta   90.00
_cell.angle_gamma   90.00
#
_symmetry.space_group_name_H-M   'P 1'
#
loop_
_entity.id
_entity.type
_entity.pdbx_description
1 polymer ?
#
loop_
_entity_poly.entity_id
_entity_poly.type
_entity_poly.pdbx_seq_one_letter_code
_entity_poly.pdbx_strand_id
1 'polypeptide(L)'
;MTLCLSFSSGIITDSALSLSEAGVPVQRFLLELVDDFFRNAELRVPAKQPVTLRIDEDVLVWFKAQGKGYQTRINKLLRQYMKSQTAKR
;
A
#
# COMPACT_ATOMS: atom_id res chain seq x y z
N MET A 1 8.49 -29.85 28.69
CA MET A 1 8.31 -30.99 27.78
C MET A 1 9.61 -31.14 27.00
N THR A 2 10.45 -32.07 27.42
CA THR A 2 11.81 -32.28 26.88
C THR A 2 11.78 -33.44 25.89
N LEU A 3 12.34 -33.27 24.69
CA LEU A 3 12.87 -34.32 23.79
C LEU A 3 13.53 -33.59 22.58
N CYS A 4 14.84 -33.34 22.59
CA CYS A 4 15.96 -34.21 22.20
C CYS A 4 16.02 -34.50 20.69
N LEU A 5 16.96 -33.87 19.98
CA LEU A 5 17.55 -34.40 18.76
C LEU A 5 19.07 -34.20 18.81
N SER A 6 19.75 -35.32 18.96
CA SER A 6 21.19 -35.51 18.93
C SER A 6 21.72 -35.27 17.51
N PHE A 7 22.81 -34.51 17.37
CA PHE A 7 23.65 -34.61 16.18
C PHE A 7 25.10 -34.79 16.62
N SER A 8 25.66 -35.92 16.17
CA SER A 8 27.01 -36.38 16.45
C SER A 8 28.02 -35.60 15.62
N SER A 9 29.23 -35.48 16.18
CA SER A 9 30.52 -35.25 15.51
C SER A 9 30.82 -33.81 15.04
N GLY A 10 31.92 -33.27 15.56
CA GLY A 10 32.62 -32.16 14.92
C GLY A 10 32.93 -31.02 15.87
N ILE A 11 34.12 -31.09 16.45
CA ILE A 11 34.79 -29.99 17.16
C ILE A 11 34.87 -28.79 16.20
N ILE A 12 34.21 -27.69 16.52
CA ILE A 12 34.68 -26.36 16.14
C ILE A 12 34.74 -25.55 17.43
N THR A 13 35.97 -25.39 17.88
CA THR A 13 36.41 -24.50 18.93
C THR A 13 36.03 -23.05 18.63
N ASP A 14 35.65 -22.37 19.71
CA ASP A 14 35.94 -20.97 19.99
C ASP A 14 35.74 -19.98 18.84
N SER A 15 34.57 -19.35 18.87
CA SER A 15 34.48 -17.91 18.76
C SER A 15 33.09 -17.57 19.25
N ALA A 16 33.02 -17.00 20.45
CA ALA A 16 31.88 -16.23 20.88
C ALA A 16 31.62 -15.14 19.84
N LEU A 17 30.85 -15.44 18.80
CA LEU A 17 30.17 -14.41 18.05
C LEU A 17 29.08 -13.94 19.01
N SER A 18 29.44 -12.92 19.78
CA SER A 18 28.55 -12.02 20.48
C SER A 18 27.55 -11.47 19.48
N LEU A 19 26.53 -12.27 19.18
CA LEU A 19 25.23 -11.75 18.84
C LEU A 19 24.74 -11.11 20.15
N SER A 20 25.21 -9.90 20.41
CA SER A 20 24.40 -8.94 21.13
C SER A 20 23.08 -8.96 20.38
N GLU A 21 22.09 -9.62 20.97
CA GLU A 21 20.71 -9.47 20.59
C GLU A 21 20.42 -7.97 20.74
N ALA A 22 20.69 -7.21 19.69
CA ALA A 22 20.02 -5.97 19.43
C ALA A 22 18.59 -6.40 19.10
N GLY A 23 17.85 -6.75 20.15
CA GLY A 23 16.40 -6.73 20.16
C GLY A 23 16.04 -5.28 19.91
N VAL A 24 16.06 -4.88 18.63
CA VAL A 24 15.48 -3.62 18.22
C VAL A 24 13.99 -3.82 18.49
N PRO A 25 13.42 -3.13 19.49
CA PRO A 25 12.01 -3.31 19.79
C PRO A 25 11.24 -2.98 18.51
N VAL A 26 10.34 -3.89 18.10
CA VAL A 26 9.60 -3.80 16.83
C VAL A 26 8.88 -2.44 16.69
N GLN A 27 8.58 -1.80 17.81
CA GLN A 27 8.04 -0.43 17.89
C GLN A 27 9.01 0.65 17.38
N ARG A 28 10.32 0.50 17.53
CA ARG A 28 11.33 1.47 17.08
C ARG A 28 11.67 1.32 15.61
N PHE A 29 11.70 0.09 15.11
CA PHE A 29 11.84 -0.20 13.68
C PHE A 29 10.68 0.40 12.86
N LEU A 30 9.46 0.39 13.42
CA LEU A 30 8.29 0.99 12.79
C LEU A 30 8.35 2.53 12.76
N LEU A 31 9.02 3.16 13.72
CA LEU A 31 9.12 4.62 13.81
C LEU A 31 10.15 5.19 12.82
N GLU A 32 11.29 4.54 12.68
CA GLU A 32 12.35 4.92 11.74
C GLU A 32 11.88 4.75 10.28
N LEU A 33 11.17 3.66 9.99
CA LEU A 33 10.58 3.43 8.67
C LEU A 33 9.47 4.43 8.32
N VAL A 34 8.70 4.90 9.32
CA VAL A 34 7.65 5.91 9.13
C VAL A 34 8.24 7.27 8.80
N ASP A 35 9.27 7.71 9.53
CA ASP A 35 9.91 9.01 9.28
C ASP A 35 10.54 9.07 7.89
N ASP A 36 11.28 8.04 7.49
CA ASP A 36 11.91 8.01 6.17
C ASP A 36 10.90 7.77 5.03
N PHE A 37 9.79 7.09 5.29
CA PHE A 37 8.68 6.94 4.33
C PHE A 37 8.03 8.28 4.01
N PHE A 38 7.67 9.08 5.03
CA PHE A 38 7.03 10.38 4.80
C PHE A 38 8.00 11.44 4.30
N ARG A 39 9.30 11.39 4.67
CA ARG A 39 10.33 12.30 4.12
C ARG A 39 10.49 12.18 2.61
N ASN A 40 10.27 10.99 2.06
CA ASN A 40 10.43 10.71 0.62
C ASN A 40 9.09 10.49 -0.10
N ALA A 41 7.96 10.67 0.57
CA ALA A 41 6.65 10.45 -0.01
C ALA A 41 6.32 11.55 -1.02
N GLU A 42 6.38 11.21 -2.31
CA GLU A 42 5.94 12.09 -3.38
C GLU A 42 4.42 12.01 -3.53
N LEU A 43 3.73 13.14 -3.32
CA LEU A 43 2.28 13.22 -3.50
C LEU A 43 1.94 13.22 -5.00
N ARG A 44 1.64 12.04 -5.54
CA ARG A 44 1.24 11.87 -6.94
C ARG A 44 -0.25 12.09 -7.11
N VAL A 45 -0.64 13.32 -7.47
CA VAL A 45 -1.99 13.58 -7.98
C VAL A 45 -2.02 13.21 -9.46
N PRO A 46 -2.85 12.24 -9.90
CA PRO A 46 -2.96 11.94 -11.32
C PRO A 46 -3.50 13.17 -12.05
N ALA A 47 -2.77 13.61 -13.08
CA ALA A 47 -3.18 14.74 -13.91
C ALA A 47 -4.55 14.46 -14.55
N LYS A 48 -5.46 15.44 -14.47
CA LYS A 48 -6.74 15.40 -15.16
C LYS A 48 -6.56 16.03 -16.53
N GLN A 49 -6.95 15.31 -17.58
CA GLN A 49 -6.98 15.86 -18.93
C GLN A 49 -8.39 16.39 -19.22
N PRO A 50 -8.54 17.63 -19.70
CA PRO A 50 -9.84 18.14 -20.12
C PRO A 50 -10.24 17.42 -21.42
N VAL A 51 -11.39 16.75 -21.39
CA VAL A 51 -11.94 16.03 -22.54
C VAL A 51 -13.41 16.36 -22.71
N THR A 52 -13.88 16.39 -23.96
CA THR A 52 -15.30 16.52 -24.29
C THR A 52 -15.91 15.12 -24.42
N LEU A 53 -16.76 14.74 -23.48
CA LEU A 53 -17.48 13.46 -23.48
C LEU A 53 -19.00 13.72 -23.53
N ARG A 54 -19.71 12.96 -24.35
CA ARG A 54 -21.18 12.95 -24.35
C ARG A 54 -21.69 11.96 -23.30
N ILE A 55 -22.64 12.40 -22.49
CA ILE A 55 -23.31 11.60 -21.45
C ILE A 55 -24.80 11.79 -21.67
N ASP A 56 -25.57 10.72 -21.52
CA ASP A 56 -27.03 10.77 -21.62
C ASP A 56 -27.63 11.74 -20.58
N GLU A 57 -28.73 12.38 -20.96
CA GLU A 57 -29.33 13.46 -20.20
C GLU A 57 -29.82 13.01 -18.82
N ASP A 58 -30.50 11.86 -18.75
CA ASP A 58 -31.01 11.27 -17.52
C ASP A 58 -29.88 10.95 -16.53
N VAL A 59 -28.78 10.36 -17.01
CA VAL A 59 -27.58 10.09 -16.22
C VAL A 59 -26.98 11.38 -15.70
N LEU A 60 -26.86 12.40 -16.55
CA LEU A 60 -26.30 13.69 -16.17
C LEU A 60 -27.17 14.40 -15.12
N VAL A 61 -28.50 14.37 -15.28
CA VAL A 61 -29.47 14.92 -14.32
C VAL A 61 -29.35 14.21 -12.98
N TRP A 62 -29.29 12.89 -12.97
CA TRP A 62 -29.11 12.10 -11.73
C TRP A 62 -27.84 12.50 -10.97
N PHE A 63 -26.71 12.63 -11.68
CA PHE A 63 -25.44 13.04 -11.06
C PHE A 63 -25.47 14.49 -10.55
N LYS A 64 -26.13 15.41 -11.28
CA LYS A 64 -26.31 16.80 -10.86
C LYS A 64 -27.22 16.92 -9.64
N ALA A 65 -28.25 16.09 -9.52
CA ALA A 65 -29.18 16.07 -8.38
C ALA A 65 -28.46 15.77 -7.05
N GLN A 66 -27.32 15.06 -7.09
CA GLN A 66 -26.48 14.81 -5.93
C GLN A 66 -25.64 16.04 -5.48
N GLY A 67 -25.80 17.19 -6.13
CA GLY A 67 -25.17 18.45 -5.77
C GLY A 67 -23.76 18.64 -6.34
N LYS A 68 -23.04 19.63 -5.78
CA LYS A 68 -21.72 20.07 -6.24
C LYS A 68 -20.72 18.90 -6.31
N GLY A 69 -19.85 18.92 -7.33
CA GLY A 69 -18.83 17.88 -7.52
C GLY A 69 -19.28 16.67 -8.34
N TYR A 70 -20.41 16.75 -9.05
CA TYR A 70 -20.90 15.67 -9.91
C TYR A 70 -19.85 15.17 -10.93
N GLN A 71 -19.05 16.06 -11.51
CA GLN A 71 -17.95 15.68 -12.42
C GLN A 71 -16.88 14.82 -11.72
N THR A 72 -16.54 15.16 -10.47
CA THR A 72 -15.61 14.36 -9.66
C THR A 72 -16.17 12.98 -9.37
N ARG A 73 -17.50 12.86 -9.14
CA ARG A 73 -18.16 11.56 -8.95
C ARG A 73 -18.14 10.72 -10.22
N ILE A 74 -18.46 11.32 -11.37
CA ILE A 74 -18.36 10.66 -12.68
C ILE A 74 -16.95 10.10 -12.87
N ASN A 75 -15.92 10.92 -12.67
CA ASN A 75 -14.53 10.48 -12.81
C ASN A 75 -14.15 9.36 -11.81
N LYS A 76 -14.67 9.41 -10.57
CA LYS A 76 -14.46 8.36 -9.57
C LYS A 76 -15.10 7.04 -10.00
N LEU A 77 -16.33 7.08 -10.53
CA LEU A 77 -17.03 5.92 -11.04
C LEU A 77 -16.24 5.28 -12.19
N LEU A 78 -15.81 6.08 -13.17
CA LEU A 78 -15.00 5.60 -14.31
C LEU A 78 -13.70 4.94 -13.83
N ARG A 79 -13.04 5.51 -12.82
CA ARG A 79 -11.82 4.93 -12.23
C ARG A 79 -12.09 3.59 -11.54
N GLN A 80 -13.20 3.46 -10.83
CA GLN A 80 -13.60 2.19 -10.20
C GLN A 80 -13.90 1.13 -11.25
N TYR A 81 -14.64 1.49 -12.29
CA TYR A 81 -14.92 0.61 -13.43
C TYR A 81 -13.62 0.13 -14.10
N MET A 82 -12.72 1.05 -14.44
CA MET A 82 -11.41 0.72 -15.01
C MET A 82 -10.65 -0.29 -14.14
N LYS A 83 -10.51 -0.03 -12.83
CA LYS A 83 -9.83 -0.94 -11.90
C LYS A 83 -10.47 -2.34 -11.87
N SER A 84 -11.80 -2.39 -11.84
CA SER A 84 -12.54 -3.66 -11.83
C SER A 84 -12.33 -4.48 -13.11
N GLN A 85 -12.11 -3.82 -14.24
CA GLN A 85 -11.86 -4.49 -15.52
C GLN A 85 -10.41 -4.93 -15.68
N THR A 86 -9.45 -4.14 -15.19
CA THR A 86 -8.03 -4.54 -15.21
C THR A 86 -7.76 -5.74 -14.31
N ALA A 87 -8.42 -5.83 -13.15
CA ALA A 87 -8.23 -6.94 -12.21
C ALA A 87 -8.82 -8.28 -12.68
N LYS A 88 -9.68 -8.27 -13.71
CA LYS A 88 -10.30 -9.48 -14.29
C LYS A 88 -9.48 -10.10 -15.43
N ARG A 89 -8.36 -9.48 -15.80
CA ARG A 89 -7.44 -9.95 -16.84
C ARG A 89 -6.15 -10.43 -16.20
#